data_AF-A0A6N7H3Q4-F1
#
_entry.id   AF-A0A6N7H3Q4-F1
#
_cell.length_a   1.000
_cell.length_b   1.000
_cell.length_c   1.000
_cell.angle_alpha   90.00
_cell.angle_beta   90.00
_cell.angle_gamma   90.00
#
_symmetry.space_group_name_H-M   'P 1'
#
loop_
_entity.id
_entity.type
_entity.pdbx_description
1 polymer ?
#
loop_
_entity_poly.entity_id
_entity_poly.type
_entity_poly.pdbx_seq_one_letter_code
_entity_poly.pdbx_strand_id
1 'polypeptide(L)' 'MSQSTAKTDSSAEISGLTICIQNTDAQIDAALDSGDQRAFRVWCLRRASLLARVERVLVEAATAA' A
#
# COMPACT_ATOMS: atom_id res chain seq x y z
N MET A 1 16.64 22.76 21.38
CA MET A 1 15.44 21.94 21.11
C MET A 1 15.54 21.47 19.67
N SER A 2 16.20 20.33 19.43
CA SER A 2 16.47 19.82 18.09
C SER A 2 15.18 19.23 17.49
N GLN A 3 14.66 19.86 16.44
CA GLN A 3 13.64 19.25 15.60
C GLN A 3 14.31 18.13 14.78
N SER A 4 14.17 16.87 15.21
CA SER A 4 14.44 15.67 14.42
C SER A 4 13.18 14.80 14.36
N THR A 5 12.04 15.40 14.08
CA THR A 5 10.72 14.75 14.14
C THR A 5 10.09 14.47 12.77
N ALA A 6 10.81 14.59 11.65
CA ALA A 6 10.19 14.49 10.32
C ALA A 6 11.03 13.72 9.27
N LYS A 7 11.73 12.66 9.68
CA LYS A 7 12.00 11.56 8.75
C LYS A 7 11.10 10.43 9.20
N THR A 8 9.79 10.56 8.94
CA THR A 8 8.88 9.42 8.96
C THR A 8 9.57 8.35 8.13
N ASP A 9 9.88 7.22 8.74
CA ASP A 9 10.82 6.25 8.18
C ASP A 9 10.18 5.63 6.92
N SER A 10 10.36 6.29 5.76
CA SER A 10 9.64 5.97 4.51
C SER A 10 9.87 4.52 4.13
N SER A 11 11.03 3.96 4.49
CA SER A 11 11.37 2.54 4.35
C SER A 11 10.42 1.63 5.15
N ALA A 12 10.12 1.98 6.40
CA ALA A 12 9.21 1.22 7.24
C ALA A 12 7.77 1.32 6.73
N GLU A 13 7.33 2.51 6.28
CA GLU A 13 6.00 2.67 5.68
C GLU A 13 5.85 1.87 4.37
N ILE A 14 6.84 1.93 3.47
CA ILE A 14 6.85 1.15 2.22
C ILE A 14 6.82 -0.35 2.52
N SER A 15 7.57 -0.82 3.52
CA SER A 15 7.56 -2.22 3.94
C SER A 15 6.17 -2.66 4.42
N GLY A 16 5.52 -1.85 5.25
CA GLY A 16 4.15 -2.10 5.71
C GLY A 16 3.12 -2.11 4.57
N LEU A 17 3.24 -1.19 3.62
CA LEU A 17 2.38 -1.14 2.43
C LEU A 17 2.58 -2.36 1.53
N THR A 18 3.81 -2.86 1.39
CA THR A 18 4.13 -4.07 0.61
C THR A 18 3.42 -5.30 1.20
N ILE A 19 3.45 -5.47 2.53
CA ILE A 19 2.73 -6.54 3.22
C ILE A 19 1.21 -6.42 2.99
N CYS A 20 0.68 -5.19 3.05
CA CYS A 20 -0.75 -4.95 2.80
C CYS A 20 -1.15 -5.30 1.36
N ILE A 21 -0.29 -5.02 0.38
CA ILE A 21 -0.51 -5.38 -1.02
C ILE A 21 -0.53 -6.90 -1.19
N GLN A 22 0.47 -7.61 -0.66
CA GLN A 22 0.54 -9.07 -0.74
C GLN A 22 -0.70 -9.75 -0.13
N ASN A 23 -1.16 -9.26 1.04
CA ASN A 23 -2.40 -9.75 1.63
C ASN A 23 -3.63 -9.43 0.77
N THR A 24 -3.65 -8.26 0.13
CA THR A 24 -4.75 -7.88 -0.77
C THR A 24 -4.77 -8.76 -2.01
N ASP A 25 -3.62 -9.10 -2.57
CA ASP A 25 -3.49 -10.02 -3.72
C ASP A 25 -4.06 -11.40 -3.38
N ALA A 26 -3.74 -11.94 -2.20
CA ALA A 26 -4.33 -13.20 -1.74
C ALA A 26 -5.86 -13.15 -1.59
N GLN A 27 -6.43 -11.99 -1.22
CA GLN A 27 -7.89 -11.81 -1.15
C GLN A 27 -8.53 -11.67 -2.53
N ILE A 28 -7.81 -11.11 -3.51
CA ILE A 28 -8.24 -11.08 -4.91
C ILE A 28 -8.34 -12.50 -5.44
N ASP A 29 -7.30 -13.32 -5.22
CA ASP A 29 -7.27 -14.72 -5.64
C ASP A 29 -8.42 -15.50 -5.00
N ALA A 30 -8.63 -15.36 -3.69
CA ALA A 30 -9.75 -16.00 -3.00
C ALA A 30 -11.14 -15.57 -3.53
N ALA A 31 -11.28 -14.30 -3.92
CA ALA A 31 -12.53 -13.81 -4.53
C ALA A 31 -12.74 -14.37 -5.95
N LEU A 32 -11.67 -14.58 -6.71
CA LEU A 32 -11.73 -15.24 -8.02
C LEU A 32 -12.10 -16.71 -7.87
N ASP A 33 -11.45 -17.43 -6.95
CA ASP A 33 -11.68 -18.86 -6.70
C ASP A 33 -13.12 -19.14 -6.23
N SER A 34 -13.70 -18.22 -5.45
CA SER A 34 -15.09 -18.30 -4.99
C SER A 34 -16.11 -17.75 -5.98
N GLY A 35 -15.68 -17.12 -7.08
CA GLY A 35 -16.55 -16.46 -8.04
C GLY A 35 -17.24 -15.19 -7.52
N ASP A 36 -16.82 -14.64 -6.38
CA ASP A 36 -17.39 -13.42 -5.81
C ASP A 36 -16.87 -12.17 -6.55
N GLN A 37 -17.59 -11.80 -7.61
CA GLN A 37 -17.28 -10.61 -8.41
C GLN A 37 -17.35 -9.30 -7.61
N ARG A 38 -18.15 -9.24 -6.55
CA ARG A 38 -18.27 -8.02 -5.73
C ARG A 38 -17.03 -7.86 -4.87
N ALA A 39 -16.63 -8.93 -4.17
CA ALA A 39 -15.40 -8.94 -3.40
C ALA A 39 -14.19 -8.65 -4.29
N PHE A 40 -14.09 -9.28 -5.46
CA PHE A 40 -13.02 -9.02 -6.42
C PHE A 40 -12.88 -7.53 -6.76
N ARG A 41 -13.98 -6.86 -7.11
CA ARG A 41 -13.95 -5.42 -7.43
C ARG A 41 -13.48 -4.58 -6.25
N VAL A 42 -13.95 -4.88 -5.04
CA VAL A 42 -13.56 -4.17 -3.81
C VAL A 42 -12.07 -4.35 -3.54
N TRP A 43 -11.55 -5.56 -3.65
CA TRP A 43 -10.13 -5.83 -3.41
C TRP A 43 -9.22 -5.21 -4.48
N CYS A 44 -9.65 -5.20 -5.75
CA CYS A 44 -8.95 -4.49 -6.82
C CYS A 44 -8.86 -2.97 -6.56
N LEU A 45 -9.94 -2.34 -6.11
CA LEU A 45 -9.93 -0.91 -5.74
C LEU A 45 -9.00 -0.64 -4.55
N ARG A 46 -9.01 -1.51 -3.54
CA ARG A 46 -8.11 -1.41 -2.39
C ARG A 46 -6.65 -1.54 -2.83
N ARG A 47 -6.33 -2.48 -3.71
CA ARG A 47 -4.98 -2.67 -4.26
C ARG A 47 -4.48 -1.42 -4.99
N ALA A 48 -5.32 -0.84 -5.85
CA ALA A 48 -4.98 0.41 -6.55
C ALA A 48 -4.69 1.56 -5.57
N SER A 49 -5.50 1.69 -4.52
CA SER A 49 -5.29 2.70 -3.47
C SER A 49 -3.97 2.50 -2.71
N LEU A 50 -3.59 1.25 -2.42
CA LEU A 50 -2.32 0.94 -1.77
C LEU A 50 -1.11 1.30 -2.65
N LEU A 51 -1.16 0.99 -3.95
CA LEU A 51 -0.11 1.34 -4.90
C LEU A 51 0.05 2.86 -5.03
N ALA A 52 -1.06 3.60 -5.17
CA ALA A 52 -1.03 5.06 -5.19
C ALA A 52 -0.40 5.66 -3.92
N ARG A 53 -0.62 5.02 -2.76
CA ARG A 53 0.03 5.43 -1.50
C ARG A 53 1.54 5.14 -1.50
N VAL A 54 1.97 4.00 -2.02
CA VAL A 54 3.41 3.69 -2.19
C VAL A 54 4.06 4.74 -3.08
N GLU A 55 3.47 5.07 -4.22
CA GLU A 55 3.96 6.12 -5.13
C GLU A 55 4.10 7.47 -4.42
N ARG A 56 3.08 7.86 -3.64
CA ARG A 56 3.11 9.10 -2.87
C ARG A 56 4.29 9.14 -1.88
N VAL A 57 4.48 8.05 -1.11
CA VAL A 57 5.57 7.95 -0.12
C VAL A 57 6.94 7.98 -0.81
N LEU A 58 7.09 7.33 -1.97
CA LEU A 58 8.32 7.37 -2.76
C LEU A 58 8.64 8.78 -3.24
N VAL A 59 7.64 9.53 -3.73
CA VAL A 59 7.81 10.93 -4.16
C VAL A 59 8.16 11.83 -2.97
N GLU A 60 7.47 11.69 -1.83
CA GLU A 60 7.78 12.44 -0.61
C GLU A 60 9.21 12.16 -0.13
N ALA A 61 9.64 10.90 -0.14
CA ALA A 61 11.00 10.51 0.25
C ALA A 61 12.07 11.07 -0.70
N ALA A 62 11.79 11.09 -2.01
CA ALA A 62 12.70 11.61 -3.03
C ALA A 62 12.83 13.14 -3.00
N THR A 63 11.75 13.85 -2.64
CA THR A 63 11.72 15.33 -2.59
C THR A 63 12.19 15.91 -1.24
N ALA A 64 12.20 15.10 -0.19
CA ALA A 64 12.75 15.47 1.13
C ALA A 64 14.26 15.23 1.28
N ALA A 65 14.93 14.68 0.24
CA ALA A 65 16.37 14.42 0.18
C ALA A 65 17.13 15.58 -0.48
#